data_AF-A0A960XJR8-F1
#
_entry.id   AF-A0A960XJR8-F1
#
_cell.length_a   1.000
_cell.length_b   1.000
_cell.length_c   1.000
_cell.angle_alpha   90.00
_cell.angle_beta   90.00
_cell.angle_gamma   90.00
#
_symmetry.space_group_name_H-M   'P 1'
#
loop_
_entity.id
_entity.type
_entity.pdbx_description
1 polymer ?
#
loop_
_entity_poly.entity_id
_entity_poly.type
_entity_poly.pdbx_seq_one_letter_code
_entity_poly.pdbx_strand_id
1 'polypeptide(L)'
;MNSVRSLLFLSLITLASAAFSRAEVTLPSIFGDHMVLQRNQTNPVWGWAEAGEEIEVSIHGQSHSTKADRNGYWKVNLRPMKAGGPHKLEIEGENTEFYFEDVMVGEVWIC
;
A
#
# COMPACT_ATOMS: atom_id res chain seq x y z
N MET A 1 -7.03 -24.94 46.80
CA MET A 1 -5.77 -24.90 46.02
C MET A 1 -5.97 -25.16 44.52
N ASN A 2 -7.00 -25.92 44.11
CA ASN A 2 -7.27 -26.25 42.69
C ASN A 2 -7.92 -25.09 41.93
N SER A 3 -8.76 -24.29 42.60
CA SER A 3 -9.45 -23.13 42.02
C SER A 3 -8.49 -21.98 41.66
N VAL A 4 -7.42 -21.79 42.44
CA VAL A 4 -6.38 -20.77 42.17
C VAL A 4 -5.50 -21.16 40.99
N ARG A 5 -5.18 -22.46 40.85
CA ARG A 5 -4.49 -23.00 39.67
C ARG A 5 -5.33 -22.88 38.41
N SER A 6 -6.64 -23.11 38.51
CA SER A 6 -7.59 -22.95 37.40
C SER A 6 -7.71 -21.48 36.94
N LEU A 7 -7.77 -20.54 37.88
CA LEU A 7 -7.78 -19.09 37.58
C LEU A 7 -6.46 -18.60 36.96
N LEU A 8 -5.31 -19.12 37.42
CA LEU A 8 -4.00 -18.81 36.83
C LEU A 8 -3.88 -19.35 35.39
N PHE A 9 -4.37 -20.56 35.13
CA PHE A 9 -4.41 -21.13 33.78
C PHE A 9 -5.33 -20.33 32.83
N LEU A 10 -6.48 -19.87 33.33
CA LEU A 10 -7.42 -19.05 32.53
C LEU A 10 -6.81 -17.68 32.15
N SER A 11 -6.03 -17.07 33.06
CA SER A 11 -5.32 -15.81 32.78
C SER A 11 -4.16 -15.93 31.78
N LEU A 12 -3.54 -17.11 31.71
CA LEU A 12 -2.42 -17.38 30.80
C LEU A 12 -2.90 -17.60 29.36
N ILE A 13 -4.12 -18.15 29.19
CA ILE A 13 -4.75 -18.35 27.89
C ILE A 13 -5.26 -17.03 27.29
N THR A 14 -5.70 -16.06 28.10
CA THR A 14 -6.15 -14.76 27.59
C THR A 14 -5.02 -13.85 27.12
N LEU A 15 -3.78 -14.07 27.58
CA LEU A 15 -2.61 -13.26 27.18
C LEU A 15 -1.98 -13.73 25.86
N ALA A 16 -2.28 -14.95 25.42
CA ALA A 16 -1.78 -15.51 24.15
C ALA A 16 -2.61 -15.08 22.92
N SER A 17 -3.71 -14.35 23.13
CA SER A 17 -4.64 -13.92 22.08
C SER A 17 -4.44 -12.47 21.64
N ALA A 18 -3.26 -11.89 21.87
CA ALA A 18 -2.85 -10.66 21.20
C ALA A 18 -2.62 -10.99 19.71
N ALA A 19 -3.73 -11.14 18.98
CA ALA A 19 -3.71 -11.27 17.54
C ALA A 19 -2.95 -10.07 16.97
N PHE A 20 -1.88 -10.35 16.24
CA PHE A 20 -1.22 -9.36 15.40
C PHE A 20 -2.26 -8.87 14.40
N SER A 21 -2.85 -7.70 14.67
CA SER A 21 -3.61 -6.99 13.65
C SER A 21 -2.59 -6.47 12.64
N ARG A 22 -2.48 -7.14 11.50
CA ARG A 22 -1.70 -6.62 10.38
C ARG A 22 -2.37 -5.35 9.88
N ALA A 23 -1.64 -4.25 9.85
CA ALA A 23 -2.16 -3.03 9.24
C ALA A 23 -2.19 -3.25 7.73
N GLU A 24 -3.37 -3.15 7.11
CA GLU A 24 -3.48 -3.22 5.66
C GLU A 24 -2.84 -1.98 5.01
N VAL A 25 -2.40 -2.14 3.77
CA VAL A 25 -1.90 -1.02 2.97
C VAL A 25 -3.05 -0.03 2.76
N THR A 26 -2.79 1.25 3.00
CA THR A 26 -3.74 2.34 2.77
C THR A 26 -3.13 3.39 1.86
N LEU A 27 -3.98 4.00 1.04
CA LEU A 27 -3.60 4.98 0.04
C LEU A 27 -4.31 6.32 0.28
N PRO A 28 -3.70 7.45 -0.06
CA PRO A 28 -4.41 8.72 -0.16
C PRO A 28 -5.54 8.62 -1.19
N SER A 29 -6.65 9.32 -0.96
CA SER A 29 -7.85 9.29 -1.81
C SER A 29 -7.66 9.91 -3.21
N ILE A 30 -6.46 10.37 -3.57
CA ILE A 30 -6.15 10.89 -4.90
C ILE A 30 -5.94 9.76 -5.92
N PHE A 31 -5.60 8.56 -5.45
CA PHE A 31 -5.48 7.38 -6.30
C PHE A 31 -6.87 6.78 -6.53
N GLY A 32 -7.17 6.50 -7.79
CA GLY A 32 -8.45 5.98 -8.22
C GLY A 32 -8.43 5.66 -9.71
N ASP A 33 -9.50 5.03 -10.17
CA ASP A 33 -9.71 4.80 -11.60
C ASP A 33 -9.86 6.13 -12.36
N HIS A 34 -9.57 6.10 -13.66
CA HIS A 34 -9.70 7.26 -14.56
C HIS A 34 -8.78 8.45 -14.21
N MET A 35 -7.71 8.23 -13.44
CA MET A 35 -6.77 9.28 -13.07
C MET A 35 -5.75 9.58 -14.18
N VAL A 36 -5.10 10.75 -14.08
CA VAL A 36 -4.05 11.17 -15.02
C VAL A 36 -2.74 11.43 -14.27
N LEU A 37 -1.72 10.62 -14.56
CA LEU A 37 -0.34 10.84 -14.14
C LEU A 37 0.34 11.84 -15.07
N GLN A 38 1.33 12.57 -14.54
CA GLN A 38 2.01 13.59 -15.31
C GLN A 38 3.06 12.99 -16.25
N ARG A 39 3.06 13.40 -17.52
CA ARG A 39 4.05 12.92 -18.49
C ARG A 39 5.43 13.55 -18.29
N ASN A 40 6.46 12.85 -18.76
CA ASN A 40 7.86 13.30 -18.83
C ASN A 40 8.46 13.80 -17.50
N GLN A 41 7.88 13.40 -16.37
CA GLN A 41 8.41 13.67 -15.03
C GLN A 41 8.22 12.47 -14.12
N THR A 42 8.94 12.46 -13.00
CA THR A 42 8.79 11.45 -11.96
C THR A 42 7.41 11.58 -11.29
N ASN A 43 6.68 10.47 -11.19
CA ASN A 43 5.40 10.43 -10.49
C ASN A 43 5.56 9.67 -9.16
N PRO A 44 5.33 10.33 -8.02
CA PRO A 44 5.35 9.64 -6.74
C PRO A 44 4.08 8.83 -6.53
N VAL A 45 4.23 7.59 -6.04
CA VAL A 45 3.15 6.77 -5.50
C VAL A 45 3.49 6.50 -4.04
N TRP A 46 2.54 6.70 -3.12
CA TRP A 46 2.80 6.63 -1.69
C TRP A 46 1.55 6.21 -0.92
N GLY A 47 1.78 5.77 0.31
CA GLY A 47 0.73 5.36 1.23
C GLY A 47 1.29 5.05 2.61
N TRP A 48 0.51 4.27 3.36
CA TRP A 48 0.89 3.76 4.66
C TRP A 48 0.67 2.25 4.71
N ALA A 49 1.50 1.54 5.45
CA ALA A 49 1.43 0.10 5.67
C ALA A 49 2.07 -0.27 7.02
N GLU A 50 2.14 -1.56 7.37
CA GLU A 50 2.89 -1.97 8.56
C GLU A 50 4.38 -1.65 8.39
N ALA A 51 5.05 -1.22 9.47
CA ALA A 51 6.47 -0.87 9.39
C ALA A 51 7.31 -2.06 8.91
N GLY A 52 8.08 -1.86 7.84
CA GLY A 52 8.90 -2.90 7.21
C GLY A 52 8.19 -3.76 6.18
N GLU A 53 6.88 -3.59 5.99
CA GLU A 53 6.09 -4.26 4.94
C GLU A 53 6.64 -3.90 3.56
N GLU A 54 6.76 -4.91 2.69
CA GLU A 54 7.22 -4.75 1.32
C GLU A 54 6.05 -4.37 0.41
N ILE A 55 6.25 -3.32 -0.39
CA ILE A 55 5.26 -2.78 -1.31
C ILE A 55 5.86 -2.78 -2.71
N GLU A 56 5.15 -3.36 -3.67
CA GLU A 56 5.49 -3.32 -5.09
C GLU A 56 4.48 -2.44 -5.85
N VAL A 57 4.99 -1.59 -6.73
CA VAL A 57 4.17 -0.72 -7.58
C VAL A 57 4.54 -0.94 -9.04
N SER A 58 3.57 -1.33 -9.86
CA SER A 58 3.78 -1.59 -11.28
C SER A 58 2.82 -0.83 -12.18
N ILE A 59 3.32 -0.31 -13.30
CA ILE A 59 2.53 0.36 -14.34
C ILE A 59 3.33 0.40 -15.64
N HIS A 60 2.68 0.16 -16.78
CA HIS A 60 3.29 0.33 -18.11
C HIS A 60 4.68 -0.34 -18.26
N GLY A 61 4.81 -1.57 -17.76
CA GLY A 61 6.04 -2.37 -17.88
C GLY A 61 7.20 -1.97 -16.97
N GLN A 62 7.03 -0.97 -16.08
CA GLN A 62 7.94 -0.75 -14.95
C GLN A 62 7.34 -1.33 -13.67
N SER A 63 8.21 -1.86 -12.82
CA SER A 63 7.91 -2.26 -11.44
C SER A 63 9.00 -1.71 -10.51
N HIS A 64 8.61 -1.31 -9.31
CA HIS A 64 9.50 -0.85 -8.25
C HIS A 64 9.00 -1.33 -6.89
N SER A 65 9.92 -1.79 -6.05
CA SER A 65 9.62 -2.22 -4.69
C SER A 65 10.21 -1.25 -3.66
N THR A 66 9.54 -1.12 -2.52
CA THR A 66 10.01 -0.36 -1.37
C THR A 66 9.56 -1.03 -0.08
N LYS A 67 10.00 -0.52 1.06
CA LYS A 67 9.48 -0.92 2.38
C LYS A 67 8.91 0.28 3.11
N ALA A 68 7.82 0.05 3.82
CA ALA A 68 7.29 1.04 4.75
C ALA A 68 8.31 1.33 5.86
N ASP A 69 8.47 2.61 6.17
CA ASP A 69 9.37 3.05 7.21
C ASP A 69 8.84 2.72 8.62
N ARG A 70 9.58 3.11 9.66
CA ARG A 70 9.16 2.91 11.05
C ARG A 70 7.83 3.57 11.44
N ASN A 71 7.37 4.56 10.67
CA ASN A 71 6.10 5.25 10.86
C ASN A 71 5.01 4.69 9.92
N GLY A 72 5.31 3.61 9.19
CA GLY A 72 4.44 2.99 8.20
C GLY A 72 4.42 3.70 6.85
N TYR A 73 5.11 4.84 6.68
CA TYR A 73 5.08 5.58 5.43
C TYR A 73 5.96 4.91 4.38
N TRP A 74 5.44 4.77 3.17
CA TRP A 74 6.21 4.28 2.03
C TRP A 74 6.01 5.18 0.81
N LYS A 75 7.00 5.18 -0.07
CA LYS A 75 6.97 5.92 -1.33
C LYS A 75 7.82 5.25 -2.39
N VAL A 76 7.27 5.20 -3.59
CA VAL A 76 7.94 4.83 -4.85
C VAL A 76 7.94 6.04 -5.78
N ASN A 77 9.01 6.20 -6.55
CA ASN A 77 9.10 7.21 -7.60
C ASN A 77 9.10 6.50 -8.96
N LEU A 78 7.98 6.55 -9.67
CA LEU A 78 7.87 6.01 -11.01
C LEU A 78 8.76 6.80 -11.97
N ARG A 79 9.41 6.09 -12.90
CA ARG A 79 10.24 6.73 -13.93
C ARG A 79 9.34 7.55 -14.86
N PRO A 80 9.87 8.66 -15.44
CA PRO A 80 9.15 9.44 -16.43
C PRO A 80 8.58 8.58 -17.55
N MET A 81 7.30 8.80 -17.87
CA MET A 81 6.59 8.13 -18.95
C MET A 81 6.18 9.13 -20.02
N LYS A 82 6.17 8.69 -21.28
CA LYS A 82 5.59 9.47 -22.38
C LYS A 82 4.07 9.51 -22.24
N ALA A 83 3.44 10.50 -22.87
CA ALA A 83 1.98 10.56 -22.90
C ALA A 83 1.39 9.30 -23.56
N GLY A 84 0.29 8.80 -23.01
CA GLY A 84 -0.34 7.56 -23.46
C GLY A 84 -1.28 6.97 -22.42
N GLY A 85 -1.67 5.73 -22.65
CA GLY A 85 -2.68 5.01 -21.88
C GLY A 85 -3.84 4.53 -22.78
N PRO A 86 -4.86 3.89 -22.19
CA PRO A 86 -4.98 3.62 -20.75
C PRO A 86 -3.95 2.60 -20.27
N HIS A 87 -3.50 2.77 -19.03
CA HIS A 87 -2.67 1.81 -18.31
C HIS A 87 -3.40 1.31 -17.06
N LYS A 88 -2.91 0.19 -16.53
CA LYS A 88 -3.27 -0.32 -15.21
C LYS A 88 -2.14 0.03 -14.24
N LEU A 89 -2.48 0.65 -13.10
CA LEU A 89 -1.57 0.82 -11.97
C LEU A 89 -1.89 -0.26 -10.94
N GLU A 90 -0.89 -1.04 -10.57
CA GLU A 90 -1.01 -2.13 -9.60
C GLU A 90 -0.13 -1.80 -8.38
N ILE A 91 -0.70 -1.94 -7.19
CA ILE A 91 0.02 -1.75 -5.93
C ILE A 91 -0.23 -2.99 -5.07
N GLU A 92 0.82 -3.72 -4.80
CA GLU A 92 0.79 -4.98 -4.06
C GLU A 92 1.51 -4.80 -2.71
N GLY A 93 0.82 -5.08 -1.62
CA GLY A 93 1.40 -5.31 -0.30
C GLY A 93 1.28 -6.78 0.09
N GLU A 94 1.53 -7.11 1.36
CA GLU A 94 1.57 -8.51 1.75
C GLU A 94 0.20 -9.20 1.76
N ASN A 95 -0.88 -8.45 2.03
CA ASN A 95 -2.26 -8.95 2.05
C ASN A 95 -3.26 -7.99 1.38
N THR A 96 -2.76 -7.00 0.63
CA THR A 96 -3.59 -5.96 0.02
C THR A 96 -3.14 -5.75 -1.41
N GLU A 97 -4.08 -5.72 -2.34
CA GLU A 97 -3.83 -5.45 -3.75
C GLU A 97 -4.77 -4.33 -4.20
N PHE A 98 -4.21 -3.30 -4.82
CA PHE A 98 -4.98 -2.26 -5.49
C PHE A 98 -4.74 -2.32 -7.00
N TYR A 99 -5.82 -2.25 -7.75
CA TYR A 99 -5.80 -2.17 -9.20
C TYR A 99 -6.58 -0.93 -9.61
N PHE A 100 -5.88 0.03 -10.21
CA PHE A 100 -6.50 1.22 -10.79
C PHE A 100 -6.47 1.12 -12.31
N GLU A 101 -7.65 1.21 -12.90
CA GLU A 101 -7.88 1.10 -14.32
C GLU A 101 -8.01 2.48 -14.98
N ASP A 102 -7.84 2.55 -16.29
CA ASP A 102 -7.91 3.78 -17.09
C ASP A 102 -6.96 4.89 -16.57
N VAL A 103 -5.75 4.49 -16.18
CA VAL A 103 -4.72 5.44 -15.77
C VAL A 103 -4.03 6.01 -17.01
N MET A 104 -4.27 7.29 -17.28
CA MET A 104 -3.65 8.01 -18.38
C MET A 104 -2.33 8.66 -17.94
N VAL A 105 -1.41 8.86 -18.88
CA VAL A 105 -0.21 9.69 -18.69
C VAL A 105 -0.32 10.88 -19.62
N GLY A 106 -0.32 12.11 -19.07
CA GLY A 106 -0.61 13.30 -19.85
C GLY A 106 -0.55 14.61 -19.08
N GLU A 107 -1.34 15.57 -19.53
CA GLU A 107 -1.55 16.90 -18.93
C GLU A 107 -3.06 17.06 -18.67
N VAL A 108 -3.43 17.79 -17.61
CA VAL A 108 -4.83 18.12 -17.30
C VAL A 108 -4.99 19.63 -17.27
N TRP A 109 -5.95 20.15 -18.04
CA TRP A 109 -6.35 21.56 -18.00
C TRP A 109 -7.70 21.66 -17.29
N ILE A 110 -7.74 22.36 -16.16
CA ILE A 110 -8.98 22.69 -15.46
C ILE A 110 -9.33 24.14 -15.84
N CYS A 111 -10.54 24.35 -16.35
CA CYS A 111 -11.05 25.66 -16.74
C CYS A 111 -12.17 26.16 -15.83
#